data_AF-A0A529XCS3-F1
#
_entry.id   AF-A0A529XCS3-F1
#
_cell.length_a   1.000
_cell.length_b   1.000
_cell.length_c   1.000
_cell.angle_alpha   90.00
_cell.angle_beta   90.00
_cell.angle_gamma   90.00
#
_symmetry.space_group_name_H-M   'P 1'
#
loop_
_entity.id
_entity.type
_entity.pdbx_description
1 polymer ?
#
loop_
_entity_poly.entity_id
_entity_poly.type
_entity_poly.pdbx_seq_one_letter_code
_entity_poly.pdbx_strand_id
1 'polypeptide(L)' 'SGVVVFVGAGEDNKASVVVGVTDDLTGRFSAVDLVRIASAALGGQGGGGRPDMAQAGGPDASKANDAIAAVKAALEAA' A
#
# COMPACT_ATOMS: atom_id res chain seq x y z
N SER A 1 1.12 17.76 4.15
CA SER A 1 1.90 16.51 4.12
C SER A 1 1.02 15.34 4.46
N GLY A 2 1.30 14.15 3.94
CA GLY A 2 0.50 12.98 4.25
C GLY A 2 0.93 11.71 3.52
N VAL A 3 0.22 10.63 3.86
CA VAL A 3 0.31 9.34 3.19
C VAL A 3 -1.05 9.04 2.56
N VAL A 4 -1.07 8.63 1.30
CA VAL A 4 -2.28 8.22 0.58
C VAL A 4 -2.14 6.75 0.20
N VAL A 5 -3.19 5.97 0.43
CA VAL A 5 -3.31 4.59 -0.02
C VAL A 5 -4.50 4.49 -0.96
N PHE A 6 -4.30 3.93 -2.14
CA PHE A 6 -5.37 3.67 -3.10
C PHE A 6 -5.35 2.20 -3.50
N VAL A 7 -6.50 1.53 -3.39
CA VAL A 7 -6.69 0.15 -3.84
C VAL A 7 -7.72 0.15 -4.96
N GLY A 8 -7.33 -0.36 -6.13
CA GLY A 8 -8.22 -0.60 -7.27
C GLY A 8 -8.56 -2.08 -7.37
N ALA A 9 -9.85 -2.39 -7.57
CA ALA A 9 -10.34 -3.73 -7.84
C ALA A 9 -10.52 -3.93 -9.35
N GLY A 10 -9.88 -4.96 -9.92
CA GLY A 10 -10.04 -5.38 -11.30
C GLY A 10 -11.27 -6.29 -11.48
N GLU A 11 -11.76 -6.40 -12.71
CA GLU A 11 -12.87 -7.29 -13.08
C GLU A 11 -12.56 -8.78 -12.83
N ASP A 12 -11.27 -9.15 -12.78
CA ASP A 12 -10.76 -10.50 -12.51
C ASP A 12 -10.56 -10.78 -11.00
N ASN A 13 -11.15 -9.95 -10.14
CA ASN A 13 -11.00 -9.96 -8.68
C ASN A 13 -9.55 -9.73 -8.19
N LYS A 14 -8.61 -9.33 -9.05
CA LYS A 14 -7.28 -8.92 -8.61
C LYS A 14 -7.29 -7.48 -8.12
N ALA A 15 -6.45 -7.20 -7.14
CA ALA A 15 -6.25 -5.86 -6.60
C ALA A 15 -4.95 -5.25 -7.12
N SER A 16 -5.00 -3.96 -7.45
CA SER A 16 -3.80 -3.10 -7.54
C SER A 16 -3.79 -2.16 -6.36
N VAL A 17 -2.61 -1.85 -5.81
CA VAL A 17 -2.47 -0.88 -4.72
C VAL A 17 -1.32 0.08 -5.00
N VAL A 18 -1.55 1.36 -4.70
CA VAL A 18 -0.55 2.42 -4.78
C VAL A 18 -0.50 3.13 -3.43
N VAL A 19 0.72 3.41 -2.95
CA VAL A 19 0.96 4.26 -1.79
C VAL A 19 1.78 5.46 -2.21
N GLY A 20 1.34 6.67 -1.84
CA GLY A 20 2.07 7.91 -2.00
C GLY A 20 2.39 8.54 -0.64
N VAL A 21 3.57 9.14 -0.52
CA VAL A 21 4.08 9.82 0.68
C VAL A 21 4.61 11.17 0.22
N THR A 22 4.22 12.26 0.88
CA THR A 22 4.79 13.58 0.55
C THR A 22 6.27 13.64 0.89
N ASP A 23 7.07 14.36 0.09
CA ASP A 23 8.54 14.35 0.16
C ASP A 23 9.10 14.61 1.57
N ASP A 24 8.47 15.52 2.32
CA ASP A 24 8.85 15.89 3.69
C ASP A 24 8.66 14.76 4.72
N LEU A 25 7.92 13.70 4.37
CA LEU A 25 7.69 12.52 5.20
C LEU A 25 8.50 11.30 4.77
N THR A 26 9.17 11.33 3.62
CA THR A 26 9.88 10.17 3.06
C THR A 26 11.07 9.69 3.91
N GLY A 27 11.62 10.56 4.76
CA GLY A 27 12.65 10.18 5.74
C GLY A 27 12.10 9.39 6.94
N ARG A 28 10.78 9.37 7.13
CA ARG A 28 10.10 8.71 8.26
C ARG A 28 9.19 7.57 7.82
N PHE A 29 8.57 7.69 6.64
CA PHE A 29 7.71 6.66 6.04
C PHE A 29 8.18 6.31 4.63
N SER A 30 8.27 5.00 4.35
CA SER A 30 8.67 4.47 3.05
C SER A 30 7.44 4.00 2.29
N ALA A 31 7.11 4.62 1.15
CA ALA A 31 6.01 4.16 0.31
C ALA A 31 6.17 2.68 -0.12
N VAL A 32 7.41 2.23 -0.33
CA VAL A 32 7.73 0.85 -0.71
C VAL A 32 7.38 -0.13 0.41
N ASP A 33 7.67 0.19 1.66
CA ASP A 33 7.35 -0.72 2.77
C ASP A 33 5.85 -0.75 3.06
N LEU A 34 5.19 0.42 3.01
CA LEU A 34 3.75 0.52 3.18
C LEU A 34 2.99 -0.24 2.08
N VAL A 35 3.41 -0.14 0.80
CA VAL A 35 2.73 -0.87 -0.29
C VAL A 35 2.92 -2.38 -0.19
N ARG A 36 4.05 -2.86 0.37
CA ARG A 36 4.28 -4.29 0.62
C ARG A 36 3.38 -4.81 1.74
N ILE A 37 3.15 -4.01 2.78
CA ILE A 37 2.18 -4.34 3.84
C ILE A 37 0.77 -4.47 3.26
N ALA A 38 0.36 -3.51 2.44
CA ALA A 38 -0.93 -3.56 1.74
C ALA A 38 -1.05 -4.79 0.82
N SER A 39 -0.01 -5.05 0.02
CA SER A 39 0.09 -6.21 -0.88
C SER A 39 -0.08 -7.54 -0.13
N ALA A 40 0.58 -7.69 1.01
CA ALA A 40 0.48 -8.89 1.83
C ALA A 40 -0.96 -9.14 2.33
N ALA A 41 -1.67 -8.08 2.75
CA ALA A 41 -3.08 -8.18 3.14
C ALA A 41 -3.97 -8.64 1.96
N LEU A 42 -3.66 -8.20 0.74
CA LEU A 42 -4.33 -8.62 -0.49
C LEU A 42 -3.95 -10.05 -0.95
N GLY A 43 -3.06 -10.74 -0.22
CA GLY A 43 -2.50 -12.05 -0.60
C GLY A 43 -1.40 -11.99 -1.67
N GLY A 44 -0.93 -10.79 -2.00
CA GLY A 44 0.16 -10.55 -2.94
C GLY A 44 1.54 -10.81 -2.32
N GLN A 45 2.55 -10.84 -3.17
CA GLN A 45 3.94 -11.04 -2.77
C GLN A 45 4.81 -9.97 -3.45
N GLY A 46 5.08 -8.89 -2.73
CA GLY A 46 6.01 -7.85 -3.17
C GLY A 46 5.33 -6.53 -3.54
N GLY A 47 6.12 -5.68 -4.19
CA GLY A 47 5.82 -4.27 -4.42
C GLY A 47 7.12 -3.47 -4.51
N GLY A 48 7.08 -2.39 -5.29
CA GLY A 48 8.26 -1.58 -5.57
C GLY A 48 7.92 -0.20 -6.12
N GLY A 49 8.93 0.63 -6.22
CA GLY A 49 8.81 2.02 -6.63
C GLY A 49 9.89 2.86 -5.99
N ARG A 50 9.56 4.12 -5.71
CA ARG A 50 10.42 5.12 -5.07
C ARG A 50 9.97 5.38 -3.63
N PRO A 51 10.79 6.06 -2.80
CA PRO A 51 10.40 6.40 -1.43
C PRO A 51 9.11 7.23 -1.31
N ASP A 52 8.84 8.10 -2.30
CA ASP A 52 7.65 8.96 -2.40
C ASP A 52 6.42 8.25 -2.96
N MET A 53 6.61 7.22 -3.79
CA MET A 53 5.49 6.52 -4.43
C MET A 53 5.87 5.10 -4.83
N ALA A 54 5.04 4.14 -4.44
CA ALA A 54 5.24 2.73 -4.77
C ALA A 54 3.92 2.02 -5.11
N GLN A 55 4.03 0.90 -5.82
CA GLN A 55 2.90 0.12 -6.31
C GLN A 55 3.09 -1.38 -6.09
N ALA A 56 1.98 -2.09 -5.93
CA ALA A 56 1.91 -3.53 -5.83
C ALA A 56 0.52 -4.04 -6.26
N GLY A 57 0.25 -5.31 -6.00
CA GLY A 57 -1.07 -5.92 -6.20
C GLY A 57 -1.18 -7.26 -5.49
N GLY A 58 -2.38 -7.80 -5.45
CA GLY A 58 -2.68 -9.10 -4.88
C GLY A 58 -3.84 -9.78 -5.60
N PRO A 59 -4.02 -11.10 -5.39
CA PRO A 59 -5.06 -11.88 -6.06
C PRO A 59 -6.47 -11.64 -5.52
N ASP A 60 -6.65 -10.87 -4.43
CA ASP A 60 -7.93 -10.77 -3.73
C ASP A 60 -8.35 -9.32 -3.45
N ALA A 61 -9.16 -8.76 -4.36
CA ALA A 61 -9.73 -7.42 -4.24
C ALA A 61 -10.76 -7.27 -3.13
N SER A 62 -11.34 -8.37 -2.62
CA SER A 62 -12.28 -8.30 -1.51
C SER A 62 -11.62 -7.81 -0.20
N LYS A 63 -10.29 -7.91 -0.11
CA LYS A 63 -9.47 -7.48 1.03
C LYS A 63 -8.95 -6.04 0.94
N ALA A 64 -9.52 -5.21 0.06
CA ALA A 64 -9.10 -3.83 -0.10
C ALA A 64 -9.13 -3.03 1.21
N ASN A 65 -10.17 -3.21 2.03
CA ASN A 65 -10.27 -2.54 3.34
C ASN A 65 -9.22 -3.04 4.33
N ASP A 66 -8.91 -4.34 4.32
CA ASP A 66 -7.87 -4.92 5.17
C ASP A 66 -6.47 -4.37 4.81
N ALA A 67 -6.22 -4.16 3.51
CA ALA A 67 -4.99 -3.55 3.02
C ALA A 67 -4.83 -2.10 3.51
N ILE A 68 -5.91 -1.30 3.47
CA ILE A 68 -5.91 0.07 4.01
C ILE A 68 -5.70 0.05 5.53
N ALA A 69 -6.39 -0.85 6.24
CA ALA A 69 -6.26 -0.98 7.70
C ALA A 69 -4.85 -1.40 8.13
N ALA A 70 -4.21 -2.30 7.39
CA ALA A 70 -2.84 -2.74 7.65
C ALA A 70 -1.84 -1.59 7.50
N VAL A 71 -1.98 -0.75 6.45
CA VAL A 71 -1.14 0.44 6.30
C VAL A 71 -1.38 1.44 7.44
N LYS A 72 -2.64 1.67 7.82
CA LYS A 72 -2.96 2.55 8.95
C LYS A 72 -2.30 2.07 10.25
N ALA A 73 -2.40 0.78 10.56
CA ALA A 73 -1.77 0.21 11.75
C ALA A 73 -0.24 0.36 11.73
N ALA A 74 0.40 0.21 10.57
CA ALA A 74 1.84 0.43 10.41
C ALA A 74 2.25 1.89 10.66
N LEU A 75 1.41 2.85 10.25
CA LEU A 75 1.65 4.29 10.53
C LEU A 75 1.49 4.62 12.02
N GLU A 76 0.55 3.98 12.72
CA GLU A 76 0.34 4.21 14.16
C GLU A 76 1.44 3.60 15.04
N ALA A 77 2.17 2.59 14.54
CA ALA A 77 3.26 1.92 15.24
C ALA A 77 4.64 2.61 15.10
N ALA A 78 4.75 3.69 14.33
CA ALA A 78 6.01 4.31 13.90
C ALA A 78 6.25 5.74 14.44
#